data_AF-A0A1Z9NGC3-F1
#
_entry.id   AF-A0A1Z9NGC3-F1
#
_cell.length_a   1.000
_cell.length_b   1.000
_cell.length_c   1.000
_cell.angle_alpha   90.00
_cell.angle_beta   90.00
_cell.angle_gamma   90.00
#
_symmetry.space_group_name_H-M   'P 1'
#
loop_
_entity.id
_entity.type
_entity.pdbx_description
1 polymer ?
#
loop_
_entity_poly.entity_id
_entity_poly.type
_entity_poly.pdbx_seq_one_letter_code
_entity_poly.pdbx_strand_id
1 'polypeptide(L)'
;MNERIPRREAPDFRDSEDGLISSIIEDGFLNVALDDANQYGPHAMIVLLGIVSVLTGSILGLAMIDPMLSAGAIALLLVASILQSRFRFLGD
;
A
#
# COMPACT_ATOMS: atom_id res chain seq x y z
N MET A 1 36.46 23.46 1.93
CA MET A 1 36.16 22.23 1.17
C MET A 1 36.07 21.06 2.14
N ASN A 2 34.97 20.92 2.91
CA ASN A 2 34.67 19.67 3.63
C ASN A 2 33.24 19.61 4.20
N GLU A 3 32.20 20.08 3.50
CA GLU A 3 30.83 19.67 3.86
C GLU A 3 30.50 18.37 3.12
N ARG A 4 31.03 17.24 3.62
CA ARG A 4 30.51 15.93 3.23
C ARG A 4 29.27 15.70 4.09
N ILE A 5 28.10 15.60 3.47
CA ILE A 5 26.86 15.25 4.17
C ILE A 5 27.11 13.93 4.91
N PRO A 6 26.86 13.86 6.23
CA PRO A 6 27.02 12.63 6.99
C PRO A 6 26.11 11.55 6.39
N ARG A 7 26.66 10.37 6.10
CA ARG A 7 25.85 9.24 5.61
C ARG A 7 24.88 8.83 6.72
N ARG A 8 23.59 8.79 6.40
CA ARG A 8 22.60 8.09 7.21
C ARG A 8 22.92 6.60 7.19
N GLU A 9 22.67 5.91 8.30
CA GLU A 9 22.68 4.46 8.35
C GLU A 9 21.63 3.90 7.38
N ALA A 10 21.96 2.79 6.71
CA ALA A 10 21.04 2.17 5.77
C ALA A 10 19.78 1.69 6.51
N PRO A 11 18.59 1.79 5.88
CA PRO A 11 17.39 1.15 6.40
C PRO A 11 17.59 -0.36 6.58
N ASP A 12 16.81 -0.96 7.47
CA ASP A 12 16.84 -2.40 7.69
C ASP A 12 16.36 -3.13 6.42
N PHE A 13 17.15 -4.09 5.95
CA PHE A 13 16.90 -4.83 4.71
C PHE A 13 17.09 -6.32 4.98
N ARG A 14 16.04 -7.11 4.77
CA ARG A 14 16.07 -8.55 4.99
C ARG A 14 16.20 -9.29 3.68
N ASP A 15 17.30 -10.03 3.53
CA ASP A 15 17.39 -11.05 2.50
C ASP A 15 16.62 -12.29 2.95
N SER A 16 15.64 -12.69 2.14
CA SER A 16 14.82 -13.86 2.36
C SER A 16 15.22 -14.96 1.40
N GLU A 17 15.49 -16.15 1.93
CA GLU A 17 15.69 -17.37 1.14
C GLU A 17 14.35 -17.99 0.69
N ASP A 18 13.24 -17.56 1.30
CA ASP A 18 11.89 -18.01 0.95
C ASP A 18 11.37 -17.39 -0.36
N GLY A 19 10.37 -18.04 -0.95
CA GLY A 19 9.72 -17.59 -2.18
C GLY A 19 8.99 -16.24 -2.05
N LEU A 20 8.85 -15.55 -3.20
CA LEU A 20 8.30 -14.19 -3.35
C LEU A 20 7.03 -13.89 -2.53
N ILE A 21 6.07 -14.82 -2.49
CA ILE A 21 4.80 -14.57 -1.80
C ILE A 21 4.97 -14.68 -0.27
N SER A 22 5.80 -15.62 0.19
CA SER A 22 6.04 -15.85 1.61
C SER A 22 6.75 -14.65 2.23
N SER A 23 7.82 -14.18 1.58
CA SER A 23 8.61 -13.03 2.03
C SER A 23 7.81 -11.72 2.07
N ILE A 24 6.95 -11.47 1.08
CA ILE A 24 6.07 -10.30 1.05
C ILE A 24 5.05 -10.32 2.20
N ILE A 25 4.51 -11.49 2.53
CA ILE A 25 3.52 -11.63 3.61
C ILE A 25 4.19 -11.45 4.98
N GLU A 26 5.37 -12.05 5.16
CA GLU A 26 6.11 -12.04 6.42
C GLU A 26 6.61 -10.64 6.81
N ASP A 27 7.21 -9.91 5.86
CA ASP A 27 7.71 -8.54 6.09
C ASP A 27 6.61 -7.47 5.99
N GLY A 28 5.43 -7.86 5.50
CA GLY A 28 4.28 -7.01 5.29
C GLY A 28 4.29 -6.36 3.90
N PHE A 29 3.19 -6.55 3.17
CA PHE A 29 3.04 -6.11 1.78
C PHE A 29 3.38 -4.62 1.56
N LEU A 30 2.93 -3.73 2.45
CA LEU A 30 3.18 -2.29 2.32
C LEU A 30 4.63 -1.91 2.65
N ASN A 31 5.25 -2.54 3.66
CA ASN A 31 6.65 -2.29 4.00
C ASN A 31 7.56 -2.73 2.86
N VAL A 32 7.28 -3.89 2.26
CA VAL A 32 8.04 -4.36 1.10
C VAL A 32 7.82 -3.46 -0.12
N ALA A 33 6.58 -3.04 -0.39
CA ALA A 33 6.26 -2.23 -1.55
C ALA A 33 6.76 -0.77 -1.48
N LEU A 34 6.84 -0.17 -0.29
CA LEU A 34 7.14 1.26 -0.11
C LEU A 34 8.52 1.52 0.49
N ASP A 35 8.94 0.70 1.47
CA ASP A 35 10.19 0.88 2.20
C ASP A 35 11.30 -0.06 1.72
N ASP A 36 11.03 -0.87 0.69
CA ASP A 36 11.97 -1.84 0.10
C ASP A 36 12.57 -2.80 1.16
N ALA A 37 11.73 -3.25 2.10
CA ALA A 37 12.17 -4.02 3.27
C ALA A 37 12.85 -5.37 2.92
N ASN A 38 12.68 -5.88 1.69
CA ASN A 38 13.34 -7.08 1.18
C ASN A 38 13.54 -7.00 -0.34
N GLN A 39 14.22 -8.01 -0.91
CA GLN A 39 14.54 -8.10 -2.34
C GLN A 39 13.35 -8.10 -3.32
N TYR A 40 12.12 -8.29 -2.82
CA TYR A 40 10.91 -8.34 -3.63
C TYR A 40 10.18 -6.99 -3.72
N GLY A 41 10.76 -5.90 -3.23
CA GLY A 41 10.20 -4.55 -3.30
C GLY A 41 9.68 -4.15 -4.69
N PRO A 42 10.46 -4.32 -5.78
CA PRO A 42 9.98 -4.00 -7.14
C PRO A 42 8.74 -4.79 -7.56
N HIS A 43 8.62 -6.04 -7.12
CA HIS A 43 7.47 -6.89 -7.43
C HIS A 43 6.25 -6.45 -6.63
N ALA A 44 6.43 -6.20 -5.33
CA ALA A 44 5.37 -5.69 -4.47
C ALA A 44 4.86 -4.32 -4.93
N MET A 45 5.76 -3.44 -5.41
CA MET A 45 5.41 -2.14 -5.95
C MET A 45 4.54 -2.26 -7.22
N ILE A 46 4.86 -3.16 -8.15
CA ILE A 46 4.03 -3.37 -9.35
C ILE A 46 2.63 -3.85 -8.98
N VAL A 47 2.54 -4.78 -8.02
CA VAL A 47 1.24 -5.27 -7.53
C VAL A 47 0.45 -4.14 -6.88
N LEU A 48 1.10 -3.30 -6.06
CA LEU A 48 0.47 -2.14 -5.43
C LEU A 48 -0.06 -1.16 -6.48
N LEU A 49 0.75 -0.83 -7.49
CA LEU A 49 0.33 0.04 -8.60
C LEU A 49 -0.85 -0.54 -9.36
N GLY A 50 -0.87 -1.85 -9.62
CA GLY A 50 -2.00 -2.52 -10.25
C GLY A 50 -3.29 -2.37 -9.44
N ILE A 51 -3.22 -2.61 -8.13
CA ILE A 51 -4.37 -2.47 -7.21
C ILE A 51 -4.90 -1.02 -7.21
N VAL A 52 -4.01 -0.04 -6.99
CA VAL A 52 -4.40 1.37 -6.92
C VAL A 52 -4.96 1.86 -8.26
N SER A 53 -4.35 1.44 -9.37
CA SER A 53 -4.81 1.76 -10.73
C SER A 53 -6.20 1.21 -11.00
N VAL A 54 -6.44 -0.08 -10.72
CA VAL A 54 -7.77 -0.71 -10.92
C VAL A 54 -8.81 -0.05 -10.03
N LEU A 55 -8.50 0.23 -8.76
CA LEU A 55 -9.41 0.91 -7.84
C LEU A 55 -9.79 2.30 -8.37
N THR A 56 -8.81 3.11 -8.72
CA THR A 56 -9.01 4.48 -9.22
C THR A 56 -9.77 4.47 -10.54
N GLY A 57 -9.33 3.63 -11.49
CA GLY A 57 -9.97 3.47 -12.79
C GLY A 57 -11.42 3.01 -12.66
N SER A 58 -11.72 2.12 -11.72
CA SER A 58 -13.09 1.65 -11.46
C SER A 58 -13.98 2.77 -10.91
N ILE A 59 -13.48 3.57 -9.95
CA ILE A 59 -14.21 4.73 -9.40
C ILE A 59 -14.52 5.75 -10.50
N LEU A 60 -13.55 6.06 -11.35
CA LEU A 60 -13.72 6.96 -12.48
C LEU A 60 -14.67 6.38 -13.55
N GLY A 61 -14.54 5.08 -13.85
CA GLY A 61 -15.44 4.38 -14.78
C GLY A 61 -16.89 4.41 -14.30
N LEU A 62 -17.14 4.19 -13.01
CA LEU A 62 -18.47 4.37 -12.42
C LEU A 62 -18.95 5.82 -12.54
N ALA A 63 -18.06 6.81 -12.35
CA ALA A 63 -18.43 8.23 -12.47
C ALA A 63 -18.85 8.61 -13.89
N MET A 64 -18.24 7.98 -14.90
CA MET A 64 -18.62 8.18 -16.30
C MET A 64 -19.99 7.57 -16.63
N ILE A 65 -20.37 6.46 -15.97
CA ILE A 65 -21.67 5.80 -16.15
C ILE A 65 -22.77 6.57 -15.40
N ASP A 66 -22.57 6.81 -14.10
CA ASP A 66 -23.47 7.58 -13.25
C ASP A 66 -22.66 8.23 -12.10
N PRO A 67 -22.58 9.57 -12.05
CA PRO A 67 -21.84 10.26 -11.01
C PRO A 67 -22.40 10.03 -9.60
N MET A 68 -23.71 9.76 -9.44
CA MET A 68 -24.29 9.44 -8.12
C MET A 68 -23.84 8.06 -7.64
N LEU A 69 -23.70 7.09 -8.54
CA LEU A 69 -23.20 5.76 -8.19
C LEU A 69 -21.75 5.82 -7.72
N SER A 70 -20.90 6.60 -8.39
CA SER A 70 -19.51 6.81 -7.97
C SER A 70 -19.41 7.54 -6.63
N ALA A 71 -20.20 8.60 -6.42
CA ALA A 71 -20.27 9.29 -5.14
C ALA A 71 -20.72 8.36 -4.00
N GLY A 72 -21.70 7.50 -4.27
CA GLY A 72 -22.14 6.47 -3.33
C GLY A 72 -21.02 5.46 -3.00
N ALA A 73 -20.28 4.99 -4.00
CA ALA A 73 -19.16 4.07 -3.81
C ALA A 73 -18.02 4.69 -2.96
N ILE A 74 -17.67 5.95 -3.21
CA ILE A 74 -16.67 6.69 -2.42
C ILE A 74 -17.16 6.88 -0.99
N ALA A 75 -18.41 7.32 -0.79
CA ALA A 75 -18.99 7.49 0.53
C ALA A 75 -19.00 6.18 1.33
N LEU A 76 -19.37 5.06 0.68
CA LEU A 76 -19.33 3.74 1.30
C LEU A 76 -17.91 3.34 1.72
N LEU A 77 -16.91 3.53 0.85
CA LEU A 77 -15.51 3.24 1.16
C LEU A 77 -15.00 4.06 2.34
N LEU A 78 -15.33 5.36 2.40
CA LEU A 78 -14.94 6.23 3.51
C LEU A 78 -15.63 5.80 4.81
N VAL A 79 -16.93 5.53 4.78
CA VAL A 79 -17.68 5.05 5.95
C VAL A 79 -17.13 3.73 6.44
N ALA A 80 -16.87 2.77 5.55
CA ALA A 80 -16.28 1.48 5.89
C ALA A 80 -14.89 1.64 6.51
N SER A 81 -14.05 2.52 5.96
CA SER A 81 -12.70 2.80 6.50
C SER A 81 -12.78 3.43 7.90
N ILE A 82 -13.69 4.39 8.10
CA ILE A 82 -13.93 5.00 9.41
C ILE A 82 -14.43 3.94 10.40
N LEU A 83 -15.38 3.10 9.98
CA LEU A 83 -15.94 2.05 10.82
C LEU A 83 -14.88 1.00 11.22
N GLN A 84 -14.05 0.56 10.27
CA GLN A 84 -12.92 -0.34 10.55
C GLN A 84 -11.92 0.28 11.53
N SER A 85 -11.59 1.58 11.37
CA SER A 85 -10.69 2.28 12.30
C SER A 85 -11.28 2.38 13.72
N ARG A 86 -12.60 2.59 13.82
CA ARG A 86 -13.32 2.67 15.10
C ARG A 86 -13.40 1.32 15.81
N PHE A 87 -13.70 0.24 15.09
CA PHE A 87 -13.74 -1.10 15.67
C PHE A 87 -12.36 -1.60 16.09
N ARG A 88 -11.30 -1.25 15.35
CA ARG A 88 -9.92 -1.58 15.74
C ARG A 88 -9.56 -0.95 17.08
N PHE A 89 -9.90 0.31 17.29
CA PHE A 89 -9.63 1.03 18.55
C PHE A 89 -10.43 0.51 19.76
N LEU A 90 -11.56 -0.18 19.54
CA LEU A 90 -12.40 -0.72 20.61
C LEU A 90 -12.07 -2.17 20.97
N GLY A 91 -11.27 -2.85 20.14
CA GLY A 91 -10.85 -4.24 20.33
C GLY A 91 -9.47 -4.41 20.98
N ASP A 92 -8.77 -3.30 21.22
CA ASP A 92 -7.54 -3.19 22.02
C ASP A 92 -7.88 -2.77 23.47
#